data_AF-A0A0R0BVI0-F1
#
_entry.id   AF-A0A0R0BVI0-F1
#
_cell.length_a   1.000
_cell.length_b   1.000
_cell.length_c   1.000
_cell.angle_alpha   90.00
_cell.angle_beta   90.00
_cell.angle_gamma   90.00
#
_symmetry.space_group_name_H-M   'P 1'
#
loop_
_entity.id
_entity.type
_entity.pdbx_description
1 polymer ?
#
loop_
_entity_poly.entity_id
_entity_poly.type
_entity_poly.pdbx_seq_one_letter_code
_entity_poly.pdbx_strand_id
1 'polypeptide(L)'
;MCLWATNDAARAKYGYPANISDLLLPENMLLLAHHIIAWYDTSIDWRYPRVQSPWTDTERTRFNGETQSLLTALRRQLGHDFDIYDASETAGTA
;
A
#
# COMPACT_ATOMS: atom_id res chain seq x y z
N MET A 1 1.33 -1.98 2.81
CA MET A 1 1.38 -0.84 1.86
C MET A 1 2.04 0.34 2.57
N CYS A 2 3.06 0.92 1.96
CA CYS A 2 3.74 2.10 2.49
C CYS A 2 3.53 3.25 1.52
N LEU A 3 3.33 4.46 2.05
CA LEU A 3 3.20 5.68 1.26
C LEU A 3 4.41 6.57 1.53
N TRP A 4 5.02 7.07 0.47
CA TRP A 4 6.23 7.88 0.56
C TRP A 4 6.00 9.21 -0.13
N ALA A 5 6.22 10.31 0.60
CA ALA A 5 6.16 11.64 0.02
C ALA A 5 7.30 11.85 -1.00
N THR A 6 6.93 12.07 -2.27
CA THR A 6 7.88 12.24 -3.39
C THR A 6 8.29 13.70 -3.62
N ASN A 7 7.57 14.66 -3.05
CA ASN A 7 7.88 16.09 -3.14
C ASN A 7 7.91 16.76 -1.76
N ASP A 8 8.44 17.98 -1.71
CA ASP A 8 8.64 18.71 -0.44
C ASP A 8 7.32 19.12 0.22
N ALA A 9 6.28 19.43 -0.56
CA ALA A 9 4.97 19.79 -0.02
C ALA A 9 4.32 18.62 0.72
N ALA A 10 4.32 17.44 0.12
CA ALA A 10 3.83 16.21 0.74
C ALA A 10 4.68 15.82 1.95
N ARG A 11 6.01 16.00 1.88
CA ARG A 11 6.91 15.68 3.01
C ARG A 11 6.68 16.62 4.18
N ALA A 12 6.49 17.91 3.93
CA ALA A 12 6.20 18.88 4.97
C ALA A 12 4.85 18.62 5.66
N LYS A 13 3.85 18.14 4.90
CA LYS A 13 2.50 17.89 5.41
C LYS A 13 2.32 16.52 6.08
N TYR A 14 2.92 15.47 5.52
CA TYR A 14 2.67 14.08 5.89
C TYR A 14 3.90 13.32 6.40
N GLY A 15 5.10 13.90 6.31
CA GLY A 15 6.34 13.24 6.69
C GLY A 15 6.88 12.27 5.63
N TYR A 16 7.82 11.42 6.04
CA TYR A 16 8.47 10.41 5.18
C TYR A 16 8.96 9.21 6.03
N PRO A 17 8.24 8.07 6.05
CA PRO A 17 7.04 7.76 5.26
C PRO A 17 5.80 8.56 5.70
N ALA A 18 4.84 8.71 4.78
CA ALA A 18 3.56 9.32 5.06
C ALA A 18 2.66 8.33 5.81
N ASN A 19 2.14 8.74 6.97
CA ASN A 19 1.19 7.90 7.71
C ASN A 19 -0.17 7.96 7.02
N ILE A 20 -0.74 6.79 6.72
CA ILE A 20 -2.03 6.70 6.02
C ILE A 20 -3.18 7.31 6.84
N SER A 21 -3.08 7.29 8.18
CA SER A 21 -4.06 7.92 9.06
C SER A 21 -4.13 9.44 8.90
N ASP A 22 -3.07 10.08 8.41
CA ASP A 22 -3.01 11.55 8.22
C ASP A 22 -3.68 12.00 6.92
N LEU A 23 -4.01 11.06 6.02
CA LEU A 23 -4.65 11.34 4.73
C LEU A 23 -6.16 11.58 4.83
N LEU A 24 -6.73 11.57 6.05
CA LEU A 24 -8.16 11.81 6.34
C LEU A 24 -9.11 10.96 5.47
N LEU A 25 -8.72 9.71 5.23
CA LEU A 25 -9.50 8.76 4.44
C LEU A 25 -10.71 8.22 5.24
N PRO A 26 -11.76 7.74 4.55
CA PRO A 26 -12.86 7.02 5.20
C PRO A 26 -12.38 5.83 6.06
N GLU A 27 -13.03 5.58 7.19
CA GLU A 27 -12.62 4.56 8.16
C GLU A 27 -12.48 3.15 7.55
N ASN A 28 -13.44 2.75 6.71
CA ASN A 28 -13.41 1.47 6.01
C ASN A 28 -12.16 1.29 5.15
N MET A 29 -11.63 2.37 4.60
CA MET A 29 -10.44 2.37 3.78
C MET A 29 -9.15 2.28 4.60
N LEU A 30 -9.11 2.96 5.76
CA LEU A 30 -8.03 2.80 6.73
C LEU A 30 -7.97 1.36 7.26
N LEU A 31 -9.13 0.76 7.57
CA LEU A 31 -9.22 -0.65 7.97
C LEU A 31 -8.72 -1.59 6.88
N LEU A 32 -9.11 -1.36 5.62
CA LEU A 32 -8.61 -2.15 4.50
C LEU A 32 -7.09 -2.02 4.33
N ALA A 33 -6.55 -0.81 4.44
CA ALA A 33 -5.11 -0.60 4.34
C ALA A 33 -4.33 -1.30 5.48
N HIS A 34 -4.83 -1.22 6.71
CA HIS A 34 -4.25 -1.96 7.84
C HIS A 34 -4.35 -3.47 7.63
N HIS A 35 -5.47 -3.96 7.10
CA HIS A 35 -5.60 -5.36 6.74
C HIS A 35 -4.56 -5.79 5.70
N ILE A 36 -4.36 -5.01 4.63
CA ILE A 36 -3.34 -5.29 3.61
C ILE A 36 -1.91 -5.26 4.21
N ILE A 37 -1.62 -4.34 5.12
CA ILE A 37 -0.32 -4.31 5.83
C ILE A 37 -0.14 -5.59 6.65
N ALA A 38 -1.12 -5.93 7.50
CA ALA A 38 -1.05 -7.13 8.33
C ALA A 38 -0.99 -8.41 7.50
N TRP A 39 -1.66 -8.44 6.34
CA TRP A 39 -1.58 -9.57 5.42
C TRP A 39 -0.17 -9.67 4.85
N TYR A 40 0.42 -8.59 4.35
CA TYR A 40 1.80 -8.58 3.85
C TYR A 40 2.81 -9.12 4.86
N ASP A 41 2.65 -8.85 6.16
CA ASP A 41 3.55 -9.38 7.20
C ASP A 41 3.56 -10.92 7.24
N THR A 42 2.49 -11.59 6.80
CA THR A 42 2.43 -13.05 6.68
C THR A 42 3.22 -13.59 5.48
N SER A 43 3.59 -12.73 4.53
CA SER A 43 4.46 -13.07 3.39
C SER A 43 5.93 -13.20 3.77
N ILE A 44 6.28 -12.90 5.03
CA ILE A 44 7.65 -12.91 5.53
C ILE A 44 7.77 -14.02 6.57
N ASP A 45 8.72 -14.93 6.40
CA ASP A 45 9.15 -15.79 7.50
C ASP A 45 10.04 -14.97 8.44
N TRP A 46 9.45 -14.41 9.50
CA TRP A 46 10.17 -13.59 10.48
C TRP A 46 11.27 -14.34 11.24
N ARG A 47 11.26 -15.67 11.24
CA ARG A 47 12.34 -16.48 11.83
C ARG A 47 13.54 -16.54 10.89
N TYR A 48 13.29 -16.56 9.58
CA TYR A 48 14.31 -16.66 8.53
C TYR A 48 14.01 -15.73 7.34
N PRO A 49 14.09 -14.40 7.52
CA PRO A 49 13.54 -13.43 6.56
C PRO A 49 14.27 -13.37 5.20
N ARG A 50 15.43 -14.05 5.08
CA ARG A 50 16.19 -14.14 3.82
C ARG A 50 15.71 -15.29 2.93
N VAL A 51 14.83 -16.16 3.40
CA VAL A 51 14.26 -17.23 2.58
C VAL A 51 13.11 -16.72 1.72
N GLN A 52 12.69 -17.52 0.74
CA GLN A 52 11.52 -17.22 -0.06
C GLN A 52 10.28 -17.05 0.83
N SER A 53 9.40 -16.13 0.42
CA SER A 53 8.09 -15.93 1.04
C SER A 53 7.32 -17.26 1.20
N PRO A 54 6.63 -17.50 2.34
CA PRO A 54 5.83 -18.70 2.56
C PRO A 54 4.51 -18.68 1.78
N TRP A 55 4.17 -17.57 1.12
CA TRP A 55 3.00 -17.48 0.27
C TRP A 55 3.12 -18.32 -1.00
N THR A 56 2.02 -18.96 -1.36
CA THR A 56 1.83 -19.53 -2.69
C THR A 56 1.65 -18.43 -3.73
N ASP A 57 1.82 -18.79 -5.01
CA ASP A 57 1.59 -17.84 -6.12
C ASP A 57 0.13 -17.37 -6.18
N THR A 58 -0.83 -18.23 -5.80
CA THR A 58 -2.24 -17.87 -5.69
C THR A 58 -2.46 -16.78 -4.65
N GLU A 59 -1.86 -16.92 -3.46
CA GLU A 59 -1.98 -15.93 -2.40
C GLU A 59 -1.33 -14.60 -2.79
N ARG A 60 -0.14 -14.67 -3.41
CA ARG A 60 0.55 -13.50 -3.96
C ARG A 60 -0.31 -12.76 -5.00
N THR A 61 -0.94 -13.51 -5.90
CA THR A 61 -1.81 -12.93 -6.95
C THR A 61 -3.02 -12.22 -6.33
N ARG A 62 -3.65 -12.85 -5.32
CA ARG A 62 -4.78 -12.26 -4.61
C ARG A 62 -4.38 -10.99 -3.88
N PHE A 63 -3.27 -11.00 -3.16
CA PHE A 63 -2.72 -9.84 -2.48
C PHE A 63 -2.45 -8.67 -3.43
N ASN A 64 -1.84 -8.96 -4.59
CA ASN A 64 -1.55 -7.97 -5.61
C ASN A 64 -2.84 -7.31 -6.13
N GLY A 65 -3.87 -8.10 -6.45
CA GLY A 65 -5.16 -7.59 -6.91
C GLY A 65 -5.87 -6.70 -5.89
N GLU A 66 -5.88 -7.11 -4.62
CA GLU A 66 -6.47 -6.33 -3.53
C GLU A 66 -5.70 -5.04 -3.26
N THR A 67 -4.36 -5.07 -3.34
CA THR A 67 -3.51 -3.89 -3.18
C THR A 67 -3.74 -2.88 -4.32
N GLN A 68 -3.86 -3.36 -5.56
CA GLN A 68 -4.18 -2.50 -6.72
C GLN A 68 -5.58 -1.91 -6.64
N SER A 69 -6.55 -2.67 -6.12
CA SER A 69 -7.91 -2.17 -5.86
C SER A 69 -7.91 -1.07 -4.80
N LEU A 70 -7.16 -1.26 -3.70
CA LEU A 70 -6.98 -0.23 -2.68
C LEU A 70 -6.32 1.03 -3.24
N LEU A 71 -5.25 0.90 -4.03
CA LEU A 71 -4.57 2.02 -4.67
C LEU A 71 -5.52 2.82 -5.59
N THR A 72 -6.33 2.12 -6.38
CA THR A 72 -7.35 2.75 -7.24
C THR A 72 -8.37 3.54 -6.42
N ALA A 73 -8.83 2.98 -5.30
CA ALA A 73 -9.70 3.71 -4.38
C ALA A 73 -9.00 4.93 -3.79
N LEU A 74 -7.69 4.86 -3.52
CA LEU A 74 -6.89 5.93 -2.90
C LEU A 74 -6.76 7.13 -3.82
N ARG A 75 -6.44 6.87 -5.09
CA ARG A 75 -6.44 7.89 -6.15
C ARG A 75 -7.78 8.59 -6.27
N ARG A 76 -8.89 7.83 -6.23
CA ARG A 76 -10.24 8.41 -6.31
C ARG A 76 -10.60 9.27 -5.11
N GLN A 77 -10.25 8.84 -3.89
CA GLN A 77 -10.62 9.56 -2.66
C GLN A 77 -9.79 10.81 -2.43
N LEU A 78 -8.47 10.74 -2.69
CA LEU A 78 -7.60 11.91 -2.57
C LEU A 78 -7.83 12.93 -3.69
N GLY A 79 -8.31 12.47 -4.85
CA GLY A 79 -8.70 13.34 -5.95
C GLY A 79 -7.51 14.02 -6.63
N HIS A 80 -7.80 15.08 -7.36
CA HIS A 80 -6.86 15.75 -8.28
C HIS A 80 -5.74 16.54 -7.57
N ASP A 81 -5.88 16.80 -6.27
CA ASP A 81 -4.84 17.49 -5.48
C ASP A 81 -3.62 16.60 -5.20
N PHE A 82 -3.73 15.30 -5.49
CA PHE A 82 -2.68 14.31 -5.27
C PHE A 82 -2.32 13.61 -6.56
N ASP A 83 -1.02 13.53 -6.83
CA ASP A 83 -0.46 12.59 -7.77
C ASP A 83 0.10 11.39 -7.01
N ILE A 84 -0.38 10.18 -7.33
CA ILE A 84 0.01 8.94 -6.64
C ILE A 84 0.72 8.03 -7.64
N TYR A 85 2.03 7.95 -7.48
CA TYR A 85 2.89 7.04 -8.23
C TYR A 85 2.85 5.62 -7.65
N ASP A 86 2.62 4.62 -8.52
CA ASP A 86 2.75 3.21 -8.16
C ASP A 86 4.17 2.74 -8.44
N ALA A 87 4.92 2.44 -7.39
CA ALA A 87 6.28 1.91 -7.47
C ALA A 87 6.32 0.37 -7.30
N SER A 88 5.16 -0.29 -7.28
CA SER A 88 5.10 -1.75 -7.18
C SER A 88 5.42 -2.41 -8.51
N GLU A 89 5.94 -3.64 -8.46
CA GLU A 89 6.14 -4.49 -9.65
C GLU A 89 4.82 -4.97 -10.29
N THR A 90 3.68 -4.59 -9.69
CA THR A 90 2.34 -4.94 -10.17
C THR A 90 1.68 -3.81 -10.97
N ALA A 91 2.40 -2.70 -11.17
CA ALA A 91 1.96 -1.60 -12.00
C ALA A 91 1.88 -2.06 -13.47
N GLY A 92 0.66 -2.09 -14.04
CA GLY A 92 0.44 -2.39 -15.46
C GLY A 92 0.13 -3.86 -15.80
N THR A 93 -0.05 -4.74 -14.80
CA THR A 93 -0.52 -6.13 -15.00
C THR A 93 -2.03 -6.29 -14.82
N ALA A 94 -2.82 -5.29 -15.19
CA ALA A 94 -4.29 -5.35 -15.16
C ALA A 94 -4.85 -6.11 -16.36
#